data_AF-A0A9E5QRF2-F1
#
_entry.id   AF-A0A9E5QRF2-F1
#
_cell.length_a   1.000
_cell.length_b   1.000
_cell.length_c   1.000
_cell.angle_alpha   90.00
_cell.angle_beta   90.00
_cell.angle_gamma   90.00
#
_symmetry.space_group_name_H-M   'P 1'
#
loop_
_entity.id
_entity.type
_entity.pdbx_description
1 polymer ?
#
loop_
_entity_poly.entity_id
_entity_poly.type
_entity_poly.pdbx_seq_one_letter_code
_entity_poly.pdbx_strand_id
1 'polypeptide(L)'
;MSSASHRSWWQALDQPEQKQLQRKLPLLAATPETKVPFSFHLWQNDEQKSFSGELWAGPAQNTWQWLGLLQSKLPTTHLTLSKNTLSPEEGLPVREGYLILNKDENIEAISPGYQPTQSPQKQNLVGKSLDFLFPSDLGAILAEKICHLRHLQQTLYFEYYASPQQQWFQIMLILMPGQRINVCFQDISAQKQQKARLKTLTQRLKAIYESASEANIFLDTELKILACSAQALVMGKYLTGKTLRIGESLLQHIPGARQKGIQAMVEVAFAGKKARTEAQMPLWEGGHRWVHLEIAPVFDISGEVIGLSLCMRDIEAQKNAETQLAQQKEILQEIAQIHSHLIRRPVATMLGLCDLFDLENPHEPFNRDILKKLQVCLQELDQIIHRVVRRADTHTALPPTLF
;
A
#
# COMPACT_ATOMS: atom_id res chain seq x y z
N MET A 1 -27.20 -34.81 28.37
CA MET A 1 -26.48 -35.98 27.80
C MET A 1 -25.75 -35.45 26.56
N SER A 2 -24.44 -35.47 26.39
CA SER A 2 -23.37 -36.33 26.92
C SER A 2 -22.15 -35.51 27.35
N SER A 3 -21.85 -35.59 28.65
CA SER A 3 -20.63 -35.12 29.32
C SER A 3 -19.50 -36.15 29.20
N ALA A 4 -19.02 -36.39 27.99
CA ALA A 4 -17.82 -37.20 27.72
C ALA A 4 -16.84 -36.25 27.02
N SER A 5 -15.59 -36.01 27.42
CA SER A 5 -14.60 -36.91 28.03
C SER A 5 -13.46 -36.09 28.68
N HIS A 6 -13.77 -34.99 29.38
CA HIS A 6 -12.77 -34.14 30.06
C HIS A 6 -12.02 -34.81 31.24
N ARG A 7 -12.30 -36.10 31.52
CA ARG A 7 -11.84 -36.77 32.75
C ARG A 7 -10.48 -37.47 32.66
N SER A 8 -9.91 -37.75 31.48
CA SER A 8 -8.73 -38.64 31.41
C SER A 8 -7.42 -38.01 31.90
N TRP A 9 -7.13 -36.76 31.55
CA TRP A 9 -5.89 -36.09 31.97
C TRP A 9 -6.02 -35.42 33.34
N TRP A 10 -7.19 -34.89 33.67
CA TRP A 10 -7.46 -34.25 34.95
C TRP A 10 -7.29 -35.22 36.12
N GLN A 11 -7.69 -36.48 35.93
CA GLN A 11 -7.55 -37.55 36.93
C GLN A 11 -6.10 -38.06 37.09
N ALA A 12 -5.20 -37.75 36.15
CA ALA A 12 -3.81 -38.19 36.18
C ALA A 12 -2.86 -37.19 36.87
N LEU A 13 -3.34 -35.98 37.18
CA LEU A 13 -2.62 -34.97 37.98
C LEU A 13 -2.82 -35.26 39.47
N ASP A 14 -1.80 -35.01 40.29
CA ASP A 14 -1.96 -35.18 41.74
C ASP A 14 -2.95 -34.14 42.30
N GLN A 15 -3.67 -34.48 43.38
CA GLN A 15 -4.67 -33.58 43.99
C GLN A 15 -4.19 -32.14 44.30
N PRO A 16 -2.92 -31.89 44.69
CA PRO A 16 -2.40 -30.54 44.87
C PRO A 16 -2.34 -29.74 43.54
N GLU A 17 -1.91 -30.39 42.45
CA GLU A 17 -1.78 -29.79 41.12
C GLU A 17 -3.16 -29.45 40.54
N GLN A 18 -4.14 -30.36 40.71
CA GLN A 18 -5.54 -30.14 40.33
C GLN A 18 -6.13 -28.90 41.03
N LYS A 19 -5.91 -28.75 42.35
CA LYS A 19 -6.39 -27.59 43.13
C LYS A 19 -5.72 -26.27 42.71
N GLN A 20 -4.44 -26.31 42.31
CA GLN A 20 -3.69 -25.13 41.90
C GLN A 20 -4.13 -24.62 40.52
N LEU A 21 -4.44 -25.54 39.60
CA LEU A 21 -5.01 -25.26 38.29
C LEU A 21 -6.45 -24.72 38.40
N GLN A 22 -7.32 -25.38 39.20
CA GLN A 22 -8.71 -24.94 39.39
C GLN A 22 -8.84 -23.52 39.94
N ARG A 23 -7.91 -23.08 40.82
CA ARG A 23 -7.89 -21.71 41.34
C ARG A 23 -7.45 -20.65 40.32
N LYS A 24 -6.74 -21.03 39.26
CA LYS A 24 -6.07 -20.09 38.33
C LYS A 24 -6.67 -20.10 36.91
N LEU A 25 -7.41 -21.14 36.53
CA LEU A 25 -8.15 -21.22 35.26
C LEU A 25 -9.23 -20.15 35.04
N PRO A 26 -9.93 -19.60 36.05
CA PRO A 26 -10.99 -18.60 35.82
C PRO A 26 -10.49 -17.28 35.21
N LEU A 27 -9.18 -17.02 35.25
CA LEU A 27 -8.56 -15.78 34.75
C LEU A 27 -8.26 -15.79 33.23
N LEU A 28 -8.49 -16.90 32.53
CA LEU A 28 -8.12 -17.07 31.10
C LEU A 28 -9.33 -17.25 30.17
N ALA A 29 -10.55 -17.29 30.72
CA ALA A 29 -11.77 -17.44 29.94
C ALA A 29 -12.26 -16.08 29.42
N ALA A 30 -11.65 -15.60 28.34
CA ALA A 30 -12.24 -14.54 27.51
C ALA A 30 -12.49 -15.10 26.10
N THR A 31 -13.78 -15.33 25.83
CA THR A 31 -14.48 -15.61 24.55
C THR A 31 -13.97 -16.78 23.68
N PRO A 32 -14.75 -17.89 23.58
CA PRO A 32 -14.39 -19.08 22.81
C PRO A 32 -15.12 -19.15 21.45
N GLU A 33 -14.39 -19.24 20.33
CA GLU A 33 -15.02 -19.55 19.03
C GLU A 33 -14.41 -20.75 18.30
N THR A 34 -13.21 -21.21 18.65
CA THR A 34 -12.58 -22.38 17.99
C THR A 34 -11.99 -23.36 18.99
N LYS A 35 -12.39 -24.62 18.86
CA LYS A 35 -11.75 -25.75 19.53
C LYS A 35 -10.61 -26.26 18.67
N VAL A 36 -9.41 -26.35 19.25
CA VAL A 36 -8.22 -26.87 18.57
C VAL A 36 -7.87 -28.21 19.19
N PRO A 37 -7.78 -29.30 18.39
CA PRO A 37 -7.27 -30.57 18.89
C PRO A 37 -5.79 -30.42 19.24
N PHE A 38 -5.40 -30.93 20.39
CA PHE A 38 -4.03 -30.89 20.88
C PHE A 38 -3.61 -32.24 21.43
N SER A 39 -2.32 -32.51 21.37
CA SER A 39 -1.68 -33.65 22.03
C SER A 39 -0.56 -33.11 22.91
N PHE A 40 -0.30 -33.75 24.03
CA PHE A 40 0.86 -33.43 24.84
C PHE A 40 1.44 -34.70 25.45
N HIS A 41 2.75 -34.69 25.61
CA HIS A 41 3.47 -35.70 26.34
C HIS A 41 3.87 -35.08 27.68
N LEU A 42 3.40 -35.71 28.76
CA LEU A 42 3.81 -35.41 30.11
C LEU A 42 4.94 -36.38 30.46
N TRP A 43 6.07 -35.85 30.93
CA TRP A 43 7.13 -36.66 31.51
C TRP A 43 7.11 -36.52 33.02
N GLN A 44 6.90 -37.64 33.73
CA GLN A 44 6.92 -37.71 35.19
C GLN A 44 7.71 -38.96 35.59
N ASN A 45 8.78 -38.78 36.38
CA ASN A 45 9.66 -39.87 36.86
C ASN A 45 10.17 -40.81 35.74
N ASP A 46 10.71 -40.24 34.65
CA ASP A 46 11.22 -40.98 33.48
C ASP A 46 10.18 -41.81 32.69
N GLU A 47 8.89 -41.70 33.00
CA GLU A 47 7.82 -42.26 32.17
C GLU A 47 7.15 -41.17 31.30
N GLN A 48 7.02 -41.45 30.00
CA GLN A 48 6.28 -40.64 29.04
C GLN A 48 4.80 -41.03 29.06
N LYS A 49 3.92 -40.11 29.48
CA LYS A 49 2.47 -40.25 29.38
C LYS A 49 1.93 -39.34 28.29
N SER A 50 1.29 -39.92 27.28
CA SER A 50 0.70 -39.20 26.15
C SER A 50 -0.77 -38.88 26.43
N PHE A 51 -1.17 -37.63 26.21
CA PHE A 51 -2.53 -37.15 26.40
C PHE A 51 -3.00 -36.42 25.14
N SER A 52 -4.27 -36.58 24.79
CA SER A 52 -4.92 -35.85 23.70
C SER A 52 -6.23 -35.24 24.17
N GLY A 53 -6.58 -34.07 23.64
CA GLY A 53 -7.81 -33.36 24.00
C GLY A 53 -8.16 -32.24 23.02
N GLU A 54 -9.23 -31.51 23.32
CA GLU A 54 -9.64 -30.30 22.60
C GLU A 54 -9.58 -29.08 23.55
N LEU A 55 -8.82 -28.05 23.17
CA LEU A 55 -8.69 -26.81 23.94
C LEU A 55 -9.44 -25.69 23.24
N TRP A 56 -10.12 -24.85 24.00
CA TRP A 56 -10.68 -23.61 23.48
C TRP A 56 -9.55 -22.61 23.25
N ALA A 57 -9.33 -22.23 21.99
CA ALA A 57 -8.37 -21.20 21.64
C ALA A 57 -8.92 -19.82 22.08
N GLY A 58 -8.37 -19.28 23.17
CA GLY A 58 -8.54 -17.86 23.51
C GLY A 58 -7.62 -16.96 22.65
N PRO A 59 -7.62 -15.64 22.87
CA PRO A 59 -6.91 -14.64 22.05
C PRO A 59 -5.38 -14.76 22.05
N ALA A 60 -4.81 -15.70 22.81
CA ALA A 60 -3.41 -16.08 22.68
C ALA A 60 -3.24 -16.90 21.39
N GLN A 61 -2.98 -16.21 20.28
CA GLN A 61 -2.75 -16.78 18.94
C GLN A 61 -1.57 -17.78 18.86
N ASN A 62 -0.80 -17.97 19.94
CA ASN A 62 0.33 -18.88 19.99
C ASN A 62 0.15 -19.92 21.10
N THR A 63 0.00 -21.20 20.72
CA THR A 63 0.13 -22.40 21.56
C THR A 63 1.37 -22.34 22.47
N TRP A 64 2.42 -21.65 22.03
CA TRP A 64 3.69 -21.45 22.74
C TRP A 64 3.63 -20.50 23.95
N GLN A 65 2.78 -19.46 23.92
CA GLN A 65 2.58 -18.60 25.10
C GLN A 65 1.83 -19.34 26.20
N TRP A 66 0.86 -20.17 25.82
CA TRP A 66 0.15 -21.06 26.73
C TRP A 66 1.09 -22.09 27.39
N LEU A 67 2.02 -22.64 26.60
CA LEU A 67 3.06 -23.56 27.06
C LEU A 67 3.97 -22.95 28.13
N GLY A 68 4.51 -21.75 27.86
CA GLY A 68 5.35 -21.04 28.84
C GLY A 68 4.58 -20.68 30.11
N LEU A 69 3.30 -20.31 30.00
CA LEU A 69 2.43 -20.04 31.14
C LEU A 69 2.17 -21.30 31.98
N LEU A 70 1.83 -22.43 31.36
CA LEU A 70 1.61 -23.71 32.04
C LEU A 70 2.89 -24.20 32.75
N GLN A 71 4.06 -24.12 32.09
CA GLN A 71 5.35 -24.51 32.66
C GLN A 71 5.79 -23.60 33.81
N SER A 72 5.51 -22.29 33.74
CA SER A 72 5.81 -21.36 34.85
C SER A 72 4.96 -21.62 36.11
N LYS A 73 3.82 -22.30 35.97
CA LYS A 73 2.83 -22.49 37.04
C LYS A 73 2.85 -23.90 37.64
N LEU A 74 3.45 -24.87 36.95
CA LEU A 74 3.64 -26.27 37.36
C LEU A 74 5.15 -26.62 37.28
N PRO A 75 5.95 -26.21 38.27
CA PRO A 75 7.41 -26.36 38.22
C PRO A 75 7.90 -27.82 38.30
N THR A 76 7.03 -28.75 38.71
CA THR A 76 7.35 -30.18 38.93
C THR A 76 6.93 -31.09 37.78
N THR A 77 6.21 -30.58 36.78
CA THR A 77 5.65 -31.38 35.69
C THR A 77 6.14 -30.87 34.34
N HIS A 78 6.98 -31.67 33.68
CA HIS A 78 7.53 -31.33 32.35
C HIS A 78 6.48 -31.62 31.28
N LEU A 79 5.65 -30.60 31.01
CA LEU A 79 4.67 -30.61 29.93
C LEU A 79 5.36 -30.31 28.60
N THR A 80 5.40 -31.28 27.69
CA THR A 80 5.78 -31.09 26.28
C THR A 80 4.51 -31.15 25.44
N LEU A 81 3.93 -30.00 25.07
CA LEU A 81 2.87 -29.97 24.06
C LEU A 81 3.50 -30.06 22.67
N SER A 82 3.20 -31.13 21.95
CA SER A 82 3.40 -31.20 20.51
C SER A 82 2.04 -31.09 19.85
N LYS A 83 1.88 -30.11 18.96
CA LYS A 83 0.70 -30.10 18.10
C LYS A 83 0.82 -31.33 17.21
N ASN A 84 0.11 -32.42 17.52
CA ASN A 84 -0.23 -33.40 16.50
C ASN A 84 -1.15 -32.66 15.54
N THR A 85 -0.56 -32.02 14.54
CA THR A 85 -1.25 -31.96 13.25
C THR A 85 -1.56 -33.41 12.91
N LEU A 86 -2.85 -33.68 12.72
CA LEU A 86 -3.34 -34.94 12.20
C LEU A 86 -2.38 -35.48 11.13
N SER A 87 -2.28 -36.81 11.10
CA SER A 87 -1.61 -37.65 10.11
C SER A 87 -1.34 -36.96 8.77
N PRO A 88 -0.21 -37.27 8.09
CA PRO A 88 0.18 -36.61 6.84
C PRO A 88 -0.86 -36.87 5.75
N GLU A 89 -1.92 -36.05 5.70
CA GLU A 89 -2.70 -35.82 4.51
C GLU A 89 -1.77 -35.02 3.59
N GLU A 90 -1.18 -35.77 2.66
CA GLU A 90 -0.61 -35.27 1.41
C GLU A 90 0.49 -34.21 1.55
N GLY A 91 1.74 -34.67 1.71
CA GLY A 91 2.92 -34.03 1.13
C GLY A 91 3.28 -32.60 1.60
N LEU A 92 2.59 -32.05 2.59
CA LEU A 92 2.91 -30.73 3.15
C LEU A 92 4.11 -30.87 4.11
N PRO A 93 5.20 -30.10 3.90
CA PRO A 93 6.35 -30.12 4.79
C PRO A 93 5.91 -29.68 6.20
N VAL A 94 6.26 -30.47 7.20
CA VAL A 94 5.99 -30.17 8.60
C VAL A 94 6.70 -28.87 8.99
N ARG A 95 5.91 -27.82 9.26
CA ARG A 95 6.40 -26.45 9.54
C ARG A 95 6.82 -26.23 11.00
N GLU A 96 6.53 -27.18 11.89
CA GLU A 96 6.83 -27.14 13.32
C GLU A 96 7.32 -28.52 13.77
N GLY A 97 8.46 -28.59 14.43
CA GLY A 97 9.01 -29.85 14.93
C GLY A 97 9.71 -29.69 16.27
N TYR A 98 9.95 -30.82 16.94
CA TYR A 98 10.75 -30.86 18.16
C TYR A 98 11.76 -32.01 18.11
N LEU A 99 12.90 -31.79 18.77
CA LEU A 99 13.99 -32.73 18.95
C LEU A 99 14.35 -32.76 20.44
N ILE A 100 14.45 -33.95 21.02
CA ILE A 100 14.96 -34.12 22.39
C ILE A 100 16.39 -34.62 22.29
N LEU A 101 17.29 -33.96 23.01
CA LEU A 101 18.69 -34.31 23.12
C LEU A 101 18.95 -34.85 24.54
N ASN A 102 19.76 -35.90 24.62
CA ASN A 102 20.23 -36.43 25.89
C ASN A 102 21.34 -35.56 26.50
N LYS A 103 21.83 -35.93 27.69
CA LYS A 103 22.92 -35.23 28.39
C LYS A 103 24.20 -35.09 27.54
N ASP A 104 24.44 -36.05 26.66
CA ASP A 104 25.58 -36.14 25.76
C ASP A 104 25.30 -35.49 24.40
N GLU A 105 24.22 -34.70 24.30
CA GLU A 105 23.78 -33.92 23.12
C GLU A 105 23.43 -34.78 21.89
N ASN A 106 23.15 -36.07 22.11
CA ASN A 106 22.66 -36.99 21.08
C ASN A 106 21.13 -36.99 21.04
N ILE A 107 20.57 -37.16 19.85
CA ILE A 107 19.11 -37.13 19.63
C ILE A 107 18.46 -38.36 20.28
N GLU A 108 17.64 -38.13 21.28
CA GLU A 108 16.86 -39.17 21.98
C GLU A 108 15.49 -39.38 21.30
N ALA A 109 14.86 -38.31 20.83
CA ALA A 109 13.56 -38.37 20.16
C ALA A 109 13.37 -37.23 19.16
N ILE A 110 12.53 -37.46 18.16
CA ILE A 110 12.16 -36.48 17.13
C ILE A 110 10.64 -36.53 16.88
N SER A 111 10.02 -35.38 16.61
CA SER A 111 8.60 -35.31 16.29
C SER A 111 8.25 -36.15 15.05
N PRO A 112 7.27 -37.07 15.11
CA PRO A 112 6.85 -37.87 13.96
C PRO A 112 6.24 -36.95 12.90
N GLY A 113 6.94 -36.80 11.78
CA GLY A 113 6.55 -35.92 10.66
C GLY A 113 7.65 -34.97 10.21
N TYR A 114 8.62 -34.66 11.07
CA TYR A 114 9.80 -33.90 10.63
C TYR A 114 10.79 -34.82 9.94
N GLN A 115 10.95 -34.63 8.63
CA GLN A 115 12.01 -35.24 7.84
C GLN A 115 12.98 -34.13 7.41
N PRO A 116 14.22 -34.10 7.93
CA PRO A 116 15.22 -33.14 7.49
C PRO A 116 15.46 -33.33 5.99
N THR A 117 15.36 -32.26 5.20
CA THR A 117 15.62 -32.27 3.75
C THR A 117 17.03 -32.75 3.40
N GLN A 118 17.96 -32.73 4.35
CA GLN A 118 19.35 -33.19 4.21
C GLN A 118 19.61 -34.59 4.77
N SER A 119 18.62 -35.23 5.41
CA SER A 119 18.82 -36.59 5.92
C SER A 119 18.77 -37.59 4.77
N PRO A 120 19.77 -38.50 4.63
CA PRO A 120 19.65 -39.62 3.71
C PRO A 120 18.38 -40.38 4.09
N GLN A 121 17.42 -40.42 3.16
CA GLN A 121 16.10 -40.99 3.38
C GLN A 121 16.23 -42.36 4.06
N LYS A 122 15.58 -42.52 5.23
CA LYS A 122 15.48 -43.76 6.04
C LYS A 122 16.66 -44.17 6.95
N GLN A 123 17.43 -43.24 7.52
CA GLN A 123 18.28 -43.59 8.68
C GLN A 123 17.62 -43.19 10.00
N ASN A 124 17.67 -44.10 10.99
CA ASN A 124 17.22 -43.84 12.35
C ASN A 124 18.06 -42.68 12.91
N LEU A 125 17.42 -41.54 13.17
CA LEU A 125 18.10 -40.30 13.62
C LEU A 125 18.38 -40.31 15.13
N VAL A 126 17.75 -41.25 15.85
CA VAL A 126 17.95 -41.48 17.27
C VAL A 126 19.36 -42.01 17.52
N GLY A 127 20.08 -41.37 18.45
CA GLY A 127 21.45 -41.70 18.86
C GLY A 127 22.56 -40.97 18.11
N LYS A 128 22.23 -40.14 17.11
CA LYS A 128 23.23 -39.35 16.38
C LYS A 128 23.44 -37.96 17.02
N SER A 129 24.64 -37.40 16.82
CA SER A 129 24.96 -36.03 17.20
C SER A 129 24.18 -35.02 16.36
N LEU A 130 23.89 -33.85 16.95
CA LEU A 130 23.29 -32.69 16.30
C LEU A 130 23.99 -32.28 14.99
N ASP A 131 25.32 -32.44 14.93
CA ASP A 131 26.14 -32.07 13.76
C ASP A 131 25.80 -32.88 12.50
N PHE A 132 25.13 -34.03 12.66
CA PHE A 132 24.71 -34.87 11.53
C PHE A 132 23.41 -34.38 10.87
N LEU A 133 22.58 -33.61 11.58
CA LEU A 133 21.24 -33.22 11.13
C LEU A 133 21.14 -31.82 10.53
N PHE A 134 22.01 -30.93 10.95
CA PHE A 134 21.95 -29.52 10.61
C PHE A 134 23.22 -29.08 9.87
N PRO A 135 23.15 -28.04 9.03
CA PRO A 135 24.35 -27.43 8.44
C PRO A 135 25.38 -27.09 9.52
N SER A 136 26.68 -27.17 9.19
CA SER A 136 27.80 -26.92 10.11
C SER A 136 27.64 -25.65 10.96
N ASP A 137 27.01 -24.63 10.38
CA ASP A 137 26.85 -23.31 10.99
C ASP A 137 25.79 -23.32 12.11
N LEU A 138 24.74 -24.15 11.99
CA LEU A 138 23.68 -24.24 13.00
C LEU A 138 24.10 -25.11 14.18
N GLY A 139 24.90 -26.17 13.96
CA GLY A 139 25.44 -27.01 15.04
C GLY A 139 26.27 -26.20 16.03
N ALA A 140 27.18 -25.35 15.53
CA ALA A 140 28.00 -24.47 16.35
C ALA A 140 27.15 -23.45 17.15
N ILE A 141 26.14 -22.83 16.52
CA ILE A 141 25.23 -21.90 17.20
C ILE A 141 24.43 -22.64 18.28
N LEU A 142 23.91 -23.83 17.99
CA LEU A 142 23.18 -24.63 18.96
C LEU A 142 24.06 -25.01 20.14
N ALA A 143 25.30 -25.45 19.92
CA ALA A 143 26.24 -25.78 20.99
C ALA A 143 26.52 -24.57 21.91
N GLU A 144 26.76 -23.38 21.34
CA GLU A 144 26.93 -22.14 22.09
C GLU A 144 25.67 -21.84 22.94
N LYS A 145 24.48 -21.89 22.32
CA LYS A 145 23.22 -21.61 23.02
C LYS A 145 22.89 -22.67 24.07
N ILE A 146 23.20 -23.93 23.83
CA ILE A 146 23.03 -25.03 24.79
C ILE A 146 23.92 -24.80 26.02
N CYS A 147 25.19 -24.42 25.82
CA CYS A 147 26.10 -24.07 26.91
C CYS A 147 25.54 -22.91 27.76
N HIS A 148 25.06 -21.84 27.10
CA HIS A 148 24.41 -20.72 27.77
C HIS A 148 23.14 -21.13 28.52
N LEU A 149 22.30 -21.99 27.94
CA LEU A 149 21.08 -22.49 28.56
C LEU A 149 21.38 -23.33 29.81
N ARG A 150 22.42 -24.18 29.77
CA ARG A 150 22.87 -24.98 30.92
C ARG A 150 23.38 -24.10 32.07
N HIS A 151 24.10 -23.02 31.75
CA HIS A 151 24.61 -22.07 32.74
C HIS A 151 23.50 -21.17 33.31
N LEU A 152 22.64 -20.62 32.45
CA LEU A 152 21.61 -19.65 32.85
C LEU A 152 20.36 -20.31 33.43
N GLN A 153 20.15 -21.62 33.19
CA GLN A 153 18.95 -22.36 33.61
C GLN A 153 17.65 -21.72 33.10
N GLN A 154 17.70 -21.07 31.95
CA GLN A 154 16.59 -20.33 31.34
C GLN A 154 16.31 -20.83 29.92
N THR A 155 15.05 -20.76 29.52
CA THR A 155 14.63 -21.03 28.14
C THR A 155 15.28 -20.01 27.20
N LEU A 156 15.91 -20.48 26.13
CA LEU A 156 16.50 -19.62 25.12
C LEU A 156 15.69 -19.61 23.85
N TYR A 157 15.66 -18.45 23.21
CA TYR A 157 14.89 -18.20 22.01
C TYR A 157 15.76 -17.43 21.02
N PHE A 158 15.81 -17.88 19.76
CA PHE A 158 16.50 -17.17 18.70
C PHE A 158 15.94 -17.49 17.32
N GLU A 159 16.19 -16.60 16.36
CA GLU A 159 15.89 -16.81 14.95
C GLU A 159 17.17 -17.24 14.22
N TYR A 160 17.05 -18.19 13.31
CA TYR A 160 18.13 -18.69 12.49
C TYR A 160 17.74 -18.63 11.01
N TYR A 161 18.65 -18.14 10.17
CA TYR A 161 18.47 -18.17 8.71
C TYR A 161 19.29 -19.31 8.13
N ALA A 162 18.59 -20.32 7.59
CA ALA A 162 19.20 -21.47 6.95
C ALA A 162 19.58 -21.14 5.51
N SER A 163 20.88 -20.92 5.29
CA SER A 163 21.50 -20.95 3.96
C SER A 163 21.92 -22.39 3.65
N PRO A 164 21.62 -22.98 2.47
CA PRO A 164 21.14 -22.35 1.23
C PRO A 164 19.63 -22.41 1.01
N GLN A 165 18.82 -23.00 1.90
CA GLN A 165 17.37 -23.17 1.67
C GLN A 165 16.58 -21.84 1.66
N GLN A 166 17.21 -20.73 2.05
CA GLN A 166 16.59 -19.42 2.18
C GLN A 166 15.37 -19.41 3.12
N GLN A 167 15.44 -20.25 4.16
CA GLN A 167 14.38 -20.41 5.15
C GLN A 167 14.76 -19.76 6.47
N TRP A 168 13.77 -19.16 7.12
CA TRP A 168 13.89 -18.63 8.47
C TRP A 168 13.25 -19.61 9.45
N PHE A 169 14.03 -20.02 10.46
CA PHE A 169 13.58 -20.84 11.56
C PHE A 169 13.57 -20.04 12.85
N GLN A 170 12.53 -20.22 13.63
CA GLN A 170 12.42 -19.76 15.00
C GLN A 170 12.73 -20.95 15.90
N ILE A 171 13.79 -20.88 16.71
CA ILE A 171 14.26 -21.99 17.53
C ILE A 171 14.15 -21.63 19.01
N MET A 172 13.60 -22.56 19.78
CA MET A 172 13.48 -22.48 21.23
C MET A 172 14.19 -23.68 21.87
N LEU A 173 15.03 -23.41 22.85
CA LEU A 173 15.75 -24.41 23.62
C LEU A 173 15.24 -24.41 25.06
N ILE A 174 14.92 -25.59 25.57
CA ILE A 174 14.41 -25.79 26.93
C ILE A 174 15.26 -26.86 27.63
N LEU A 175 15.75 -26.56 28.83
CA LEU A 175 16.43 -27.55 29.68
C LEU A 175 15.38 -28.42 30.41
N MET A 176 15.59 -29.74 30.37
CA MET A 176 14.75 -30.77 30.97
C MET A 176 15.52 -31.52 32.07
N PRO A 177 14.86 -32.29 32.96
CA PRO A 177 15.51 -33.08 34.00
C PRO A 177 16.46 -34.11 33.41
N GLY A 178 17.55 -34.37 34.13
CA GLY A 178 18.62 -35.26 33.66
C GLY A 178 19.52 -34.62 32.61
N GLN A 179 19.59 -33.29 32.55
CA GLN A 179 20.37 -32.51 31.57
C GLN A 179 19.96 -32.73 30.10
N ARG A 180 18.72 -33.18 29.88
CA ARG A 180 18.11 -33.30 28.56
C ARG A 180 17.74 -31.94 28.01
N ILE A 181 17.71 -31.78 26.70
CA ILE A 181 17.38 -30.50 26.05
C ILE A 181 16.29 -30.73 25.01
N ASN A 182 15.20 -30.01 25.12
CA ASN A 182 14.17 -29.99 24.10
C ASN A 182 14.40 -28.80 23.16
N VAL A 183 14.55 -29.08 21.87
CA VAL A 183 14.74 -28.12 20.78
C VAL A 183 13.45 -28.07 19.98
N CYS A 184 12.72 -26.98 20.10
CA CYS A 184 11.54 -26.73 19.26
C CYS A 184 11.94 -25.77 18.14
N PHE A 185 11.47 -26.03 16.92
CA PHE A 185 11.69 -25.12 15.80
C PHE A 185 10.42 -24.93 14.96
N GLN A 186 10.26 -23.73 14.40
CA GLN A 186 9.14 -23.34 13.54
C GLN A 186 9.66 -22.61 12.30
N ASP A 187 9.18 -22.98 11.12
CA ASP A 187 9.43 -22.23 9.88
C ASP A 187 8.61 -20.94 9.87
N ILE A 188 9.29 -19.80 9.97
CA ILE A 188 8.72 -18.44 9.95
C ILE A 188 8.97 -17.72 8.62
N SER A 189 9.40 -18.44 7.58
CA SER A 189 9.75 -17.87 6.27
C SER A 189 8.57 -17.13 5.65
N ALA A 190 7.38 -17.75 5.65
CA ALA A 190 6.16 -17.14 5.10
C ALA A 190 5.82 -15.82 5.81
N GLN A 191 5.95 -15.78 7.13
CA GLN A 191 5.70 -14.58 7.92
C GLN A 191 6.72 -13.47 7.62
N LYS A 192 8.01 -13.82 7.56
CA LYS A 192 9.08 -12.88 7.20
C LYS A 192 8.89 -12.31 5.79
N GLN A 193 8.53 -13.16 4.83
CA GLN A 193 8.26 -12.75 3.45
C GLN A 193 7.03 -11.85 3.35
N GLN A 194 5.93 -12.16 4.03
CA GLN A 194 4.74 -11.30 4.07
C GLN A 194 5.06 -9.93 4.70
N LYS A 195 5.77 -9.93 5.83
CA LYS A 195 6.20 -8.69 6.50
C LYS A 195 7.13 -7.86 5.63
N ALA A 196 8.08 -8.51 4.95
CA ALA A 196 8.98 -7.85 4.00
C ALA A 196 8.20 -7.27 2.80
N ARG A 197 7.29 -8.06 2.20
CA ARG A 197 6.44 -7.62 1.08
C ARG A 197 5.56 -6.44 1.47
N LEU A 198 4.94 -6.47 2.64
CA LEU A 198 4.17 -5.35 3.18
C LEU A 198 5.06 -4.12 3.33
N LYS A 199 6.23 -4.26 3.96
CA LYS A 199 7.19 -3.14 4.12
C LYS A 199 7.59 -2.56 2.76
N THR A 200 7.92 -3.40 1.78
CA THR A 200 8.30 -2.97 0.43
C THR A 200 7.14 -2.27 -0.28
N LEU A 201 5.91 -2.80 -0.18
CA LEU A 201 4.73 -2.16 -0.76
C LEU A 201 4.45 -0.80 -0.11
N THR A 202 4.48 -0.71 1.22
CA THR A 202 4.33 0.57 1.93
C THR A 202 5.37 1.59 1.50
N GLN A 203 6.64 1.18 1.35
CA GLN A 203 7.71 2.08 0.88
C GLN A 203 7.48 2.55 -0.56
N ARG A 204 7.07 1.65 -1.47
CA ARG A 204 6.76 2.00 -2.86
C ARG A 204 5.57 2.95 -2.97
N LEU A 205 4.50 2.67 -2.24
CA LEU A 205 3.31 3.54 -2.19
C LEU A 205 3.65 4.92 -1.63
N LYS A 206 4.46 4.97 -0.56
CA LYS A 206 4.95 6.24 0.01
C LYS A 206 5.77 7.04 -0.99
N ALA A 207 6.69 6.40 -1.72
CA ALA A 207 7.49 7.08 -2.75
C ALA A 207 6.62 7.64 -3.89
N ILE A 208 5.65 6.86 -4.40
CA ILE A 208 4.70 7.32 -5.42
C ILE A 208 3.92 8.53 -4.91
N TYR A 209 3.39 8.43 -3.69
CA TYR A 209 2.61 9.47 -3.05
C TYR A 209 3.40 10.76 -2.81
N GLU A 210 4.67 10.65 -2.38
CA GLU A 210 5.56 11.80 -2.13
C GLU A 210 6.04 12.45 -3.44
N SER A 211 6.20 11.68 -4.51
CA SER A 211 6.62 12.18 -5.83
C SER A 211 5.49 12.78 -6.66
N ALA A 212 4.23 12.65 -6.23
CA ALA A 212 3.08 13.18 -6.96
C ALA A 212 3.15 14.72 -7.03
N SER A 213 3.01 15.27 -8.23
CA SER A 213 2.95 16.71 -8.48
C SER A 213 1.65 17.36 -7.98
N GLU A 214 0.69 16.54 -7.54
CA GLU A 214 -0.60 16.97 -7.01
C GLU A 214 -0.61 16.94 -5.49
N ALA A 215 -1.25 17.94 -4.91
CA ALA A 215 -1.49 18.01 -3.47
C ALA A 215 -2.56 16.99 -3.10
N ASN A 216 -2.17 15.93 -2.40
CA ASN A 216 -3.07 14.87 -1.96
C ASN A 216 -3.21 14.91 -0.44
N ILE A 217 -4.44 14.85 0.06
CA ILE A 217 -4.76 14.81 1.49
C ILE A 217 -5.77 13.68 1.73
N PHE A 218 -5.50 12.83 2.71
CA PHE A 218 -6.45 11.84 3.20
C PHE A 218 -7.05 12.32 4.51
N LEU A 219 -8.37 12.18 4.60
CA LEU A 219 -9.19 12.63 5.71
C LEU A 219 -9.98 11.45 6.29
N ASP A 220 -10.22 11.46 7.60
CA ASP A 220 -11.20 10.57 8.22
C ASP A 220 -12.64 11.09 8.00
N THR A 221 -13.62 10.40 8.60
CA THR A 221 -15.05 10.76 8.56
C THR A 221 -15.37 12.06 9.29
N GLU A 222 -14.47 12.57 10.14
CA GLU A 222 -14.58 13.85 10.85
C GLU A 222 -13.75 14.97 10.19
N LEU A 223 -13.23 14.72 8.98
CA LEU A 223 -12.37 15.63 8.22
C LEU A 223 -11.03 15.94 8.89
N LYS A 224 -10.52 15.06 9.76
CA LYS A 224 -9.17 15.16 10.30
C LYS A 224 -8.16 14.58 9.33
N ILE A 225 -7.02 15.24 9.22
CA ILE A 225 -5.96 14.87 8.28
C ILE A 225 -5.27 13.60 8.77
N LEU A 226 -5.40 12.50 8.02
CA LEU A 226 -4.71 11.24 8.28
C LEU A 226 -3.33 11.20 7.62
N ALA A 227 -3.23 11.77 6.42
CA ALA A 227 -1.98 11.86 5.66
C ALA A 227 -2.04 13.00 4.63
N CYS A 228 -0.89 13.58 4.32
CA CYS A 228 -0.75 14.63 3.30
C CYS A 228 0.56 14.46 2.51
N SER A 229 0.54 14.72 1.20
CA SER A 229 1.73 14.66 0.36
C SER A 229 2.62 15.89 0.61
N ALA A 230 3.89 15.82 0.20
CA ALA A 230 4.79 16.97 0.28
C ALA A 230 4.20 18.19 -0.46
N GLN A 231 3.59 17.96 -1.63
CA GLN A 231 2.94 19.01 -2.40
C GLN A 231 1.73 19.60 -1.67
N ALA A 232 0.99 18.82 -0.88
CA ALA A 232 -0.13 19.34 -0.09
C ALA A 232 0.33 20.30 1.01
N LEU A 233 1.49 20.05 1.63
CA LEU A 233 2.08 20.99 2.60
C LEU A 233 2.46 22.31 1.95
N VAL A 234 3.08 22.25 0.77
CA VAL A 234 3.48 23.42 -0.03
C VAL A 234 2.26 24.23 -0.44
N MET A 235 1.29 23.59 -1.11
CA MET A 235 0.05 24.23 -1.55
C MET A 235 -0.79 24.77 -0.38
N GLY A 236 -0.89 24.03 0.72
CA GLY A 236 -1.60 24.45 1.92
C GLY A 236 -1.03 25.75 2.49
N LYS A 237 0.31 25.86 2.56
CA LYS A 237 0.99 27.08 2.99
C LYS A 237 0.73 28.24 2.02
N TYR A 238 0.80 28.02 0.71
CA TYR A 238 0.53 29.07 -0.29
C TYR A 238 -0.92 29.57 -0.28
N LEU A 239 -1.89 28.70 -0.04
CA LEU A 239 -3.32 29.06 -0.11
C LEU A 239 -3.91 29.57 1.22
N THR A 240 -3.29 29.23 2.35
CA THR A 240 -3.86 29.49 3.68
C THR A 240 -2.91 30.20 4.64
N GLY A 241 -1.61 30.27 4.32
CA GLY A 241 -0.57 30.76 5.22
C GLY A 241 -0.24 29.81 6.37
N LYS A 242 -0.98 28.71 6.53
CA LYS A 242 -0.82 27.73 7.60
C LYS A 242 -0.23 26.43 7.05
N THR A 243 0.61 25.78 7.85
CA THR A 243 1.09 24.42 7.56
C THR A 243 0.03 23.43 8.03
N LEU A 244 -0.33 22.49 7.16
CA LEU A 244 -1.22 21.37 7.51
C LEU A 244 -0.53 20.42 8.48
N ARG A 245 -1.28 19.85 9.43
CA ARG A 245 -0.76 18.87 10.38
C ARG A 245 -1.68 17.66 10.47
N ILE A 246 -1.07 16.49 10.60
CA ILE A 246 -1.79 15.23 10.81
C ILE A 246 -2.55 15.32 12.15
N GLY A 247 -3.81 14.90 12.13
CA GLY A 247 -4.74 14.93 13.26
C GLY A 247 -5.57 16.21 13.39
N GLU A 248 -5.17 17.31 12.73
CA GLU A 248 -5.95 18.55 12.72
C GLU A 248 -7.10 18.46 11.72
N SER A 249 -8.20 19.19 12.00
CA SER A 249 -9.34 19.25 11.09
C SER A 249 -9.03 20.15 9.90
N LEU A 250 -9.24 19.66 8.68
CA LEU A 250 -8.99 20.43 7.46
C LEU A 250 -9.72 21.78 7.45
N LEU A 251 -10.93 21.84 8.04
CA LEU A 251 -11.74 23.06 8.11
C LEU A 251 -11.05 24.21 8.87
N GLN A 252 -10.14 23.92 9.81
CA GLN A 252 -9.40 24.93 10.58
C GLN A 252 -8.33 25.67 9.73
N HIS A 253 -7.92 25.05 8.63
CA HIS A 253 -6.97 25.62 7.68
C HIS A 253 -7.68 26.37 6.54
N ILE A 254 -8.96 26.09 6.31
CA ILE A 254 -9.75 26.72 5.25
C ILE A 254 -10.37 28.03 5.76
N PRO A 255 -10.15 29.18 5.07
CA PRO A 255 -10.84 30.43 5.39
C PRO A 255 -12.37 30.30 5.30
N GLY A 256 -13.09 30.89 6.26
CA GLY A 256 -14.55 30.73 6.42
C GLY A 256 -15.38 30.99 5.16
N ALA A 257 -14.98 31.96 4.32
CA ALA A 257 -15.67 32.25 3.05
C ALA A 257 -15.69 31.05 2.07
N ARG A 258 -14.73 30.13 2.18
CA ARG A 258 -14.57 28.96 1.29
C ARG A 258 -15.12 27.66 1.90
N GLN A 259 -15.42 27.64 3.20
CA GLN A 259 -15.89 26.44 3.89
C GLN A 259 -17.18 25.89 3.28
N LYS A 260 -18.14 26.76 2.91
CA LYS A 260 -19.41 26.36 2.31
C LYS A 260 -19.24 25.55 1.01
N GLY A 261 -18.32 25.98 0.14
CA GLY A 261 -18.07 25.28 -1.13
C GLY A 261 -17.44 23.91 -0.92
N ILE A 262 -16.45 23.82 -0.02
CA ILE A 262 -15.81 22.55 0.33
C ILE A 262 -16.79 21.61 1.03
N GLN A 263 -17.65 22.13 1.91
CA GLN A 263 -18.66 21.35 2.62
C GLN A 263 -19.66 20.70 1.65
N ALA A 264 -20.14 21.42 0.64
CA ALA A 264 -21.01 20.84 -0.39
C ALA A 264 -20.33 19.70 -1.17
N MET A 265 -19.04 19.85 -1.49
CA MET A 265 -18.27 18.78 -2.15
C MET A 265 -18.05 17.56 -1.24
N VAL A 266 -17.80 17.82 0.05
CA VAL A 266 -17.65 16.78 1.09
C VAL A 266 -18.94 15.97 1.26
N GLU A 267 -20.11 16.63 1.26
CA GLU A 267 -21.42 15.95 1.34
C GLU A 267 -21.64 15.01 0.15
N VAL A 268 -21.30 15.44 -1.07
CA VAL A 268 -21.36 14.60 -2.28
C VAL A 268 -20.41 13.41 -2.16
N ALA A 269 -19.20 13.62 -1.61
CA ALA A 269 -18.22 12.58 -1.40
C ALA A 269 -18.65 11.54 -0.37
N PHE A 270 -19.23 11.95 0.76
CA PHE A 270 -19.80 11.03 1.74
C PHE A 270 -21.00 10.25 1.20
N ALA A 271 -21.74 10.79 0.21
CA ALA A 271 -22.76 10.05 -0.52
C ALA A 271 -22.20 9.02 -1.53
N GLY A 272 -20.88 8.77 -1.52
CA GLY A 272 -20.21 7.80 -2.37
C GLY A 272 -19.87 8.30 -3.78
N LYS A 273 -20.04 9.60 -4.07
CA LYS A 273 -19.80 10.19 -5.40
C LYS A 273 -18.62 11.14 -5.40
N LYS A 274 -17.83 11.14 -6.46
CA LYS A 274 -16.72 12.10 -6.61
C LYS A 274 -17.27 13.49 -6.93
N ALA A 275 -16.74 14.50 -6.24
CA ALA A 275 -17.01 15.91 -6.53
C ALA A 275 -15.75 16.57 -7.11
N ARG A 276 -15.91 17.36 -8.18
CA ARG A 276 -14.80 18.07 -8.82
C ARG A 276 -15.19 19.49 -9.18
N THR A 277 -14.23 20.41 -9.10
CA THR A 277 -14.42 21.80 -9.50
C THR A 277 -13.10 22.43 -9.93
N GLU A 278 -13.18 23.41 -10.82
CA GLU A 278 -12.07 24.31 -11.15
C GLU A 278 -12.40 25.69 -10.63
N ALA A 279 -11.49 26.27 -9.85
CA ALA A 279 -11.72 27.57 -9.25
C ALA A 279 -10.44 28.39 -9.21
N GLN A 280 -10.59 29.70 -9.39
CA GLN A 280 -9.53 30.64 -9.12
C GLN A 280 -9.47 30.89 -7.61
N MET A 281 -8.37 30.48 -6.99
CA MET A 281 -8.17 30.61 -5.56
C MET A 281 -7.20 31.74 -5.22
N PRO A 282 -7.52 32.61 -4.24
CA PRO A 282 -6.59 33.59 -3.74
C PRO A 282 -5.44 32.89 -2.99
N LEU A 283 -4.23 33.38 -3.22
CA LEU A 283 -3.04 33.02 -2.46
C LEU A 283 -2.98 33.84 -1.17
N TRP A 284 -2.32 33.31 -0.15
CA TRP A 284 -2.10 33.99 1.13
C TRP A 284 -1.28 35.27 0.97
N GLU A 285 -0.23 35.23 0.16
CA GLU A 285 0.67 36.37 -0.09
C GLU A 285 0.11 37.38 -1.12
N GLY A 286 -1.13 37.16 -1.59
CA GLY A 286 -1.77 37.95 -2.63
C GLY A 286 -1.66 37.33 -4.02
N GLY A 287 -2.56 37.75 -4.91
CA GLY A 287 -2.73 37.13 -6.24
C GLY A 287 -3.66 35.91 -6.20
N HIS A 288 -3.78 35.25 -7.35
CA HIS A 288 -4.69 34.13 -7.54
C HIS A 288 -4.05 33.03 -8.38
N ARG A 289 -4.49 31.79 -8.19
CA ARG A 289 -4.11 30.63 -8.99
C ARG A 289 -5.34 29.83 -9.37
N TRP A 290 -5.42 29.40 -10.61
CA TRP A 290 -6.38 28.39 -11.02
C TRP A 290 -6.00 27.03 -10.45
N VAL A 291 -6.94 26.41 -9.74
CA VAL A 291 -6.77 25.06 -9.22
C VAL A 291 -7.92 24.17 -9.64
N HIS A 292 -7.59 22.92 -9.94
CA HIS A 292 -8.53 21.82 -10.02
C HIS A 292 -8.59 21.13 -8.66
N LEU A 293 -9.79 20.99 -8.10
CA LEU A 293 -10.04 20.34 -6.82
C LEU A 293 -10.96 19.14 -7.03
N GLU A 294 -10.54 17.97 -6.56
CA GLU A 294 -11.33 16.74 -6.52
C GLU A 294 -11.44 16.25 -5.06
N ILE A 295 -12.64 15.84 -4.66
CA ILE A 295 -12.89 15.13 -3.40
C ILE A 295 -13.57 13.79 -3.74
N ALA A 296 -12.95 12.70 -3.33
CA ALA A 296 -13.41 11.34 -3.59
C ALA A 296 -13.58 10.55 -2.28
N PRO A 297 -14.61 9.70 -2.16
CA PRO A 297 -14.72 8.77 -1.04
C PRO A 297 -13.63 7.70 -1.07
N VAL A 298 -13.18 7.32 0.13
CA VAL A 298 -12.34 6.14 0.37
C VAL A 298 -13.23 5.08 1.01
N PHE A 299 -13.28 3.90 0.40
CA PHE A 299 -14.12 2.78 0.85
C PHE A 299 -13.31 1.73 1.60
N ASP A 300 -13.93 1.08 2.56
CA ASP A 300 -13.41 -0.17 3.13
C ASP A 300 -13.81 -1.39 2.28
N ILE A 301 -13.53 -2.59 2.81
CA ILE A 301 -13.90 -3.86 2.18
C ILE A 301 -15.42 -4.13 2.19
N SER A 302 -16.19 -3.46 3.05
CA SER A 302 -17.64 -3.63 3.15
C SER A 302 -18.41 -2.68 2.21
N GLY A 303 -17.72 -1.69 1.65
CA GLY A 303 -18.29 -0.65 0.78
C GLY A 303 -18.72 0.60 1.55
N GLU A 304 -18.37 0.71 2.83
CA GLU A 304 -18.63 1.90 3.63
C GLU A 304 -17.54 2.95 3.42
N VAL A 305 -17.94 4.22 3.44
CA VAL A 305 -17.01 5.35 3.32
C VAL A 305 -16.27 5.53 4.65
N ILE A 306 -14.98 5.23 4.67
CA ILE A 306 -14.11 5.35 5.86
C ILE A 306 -13.36 6.68 5.93
N GLY A 307 -13.48 7.51 4.90
CA GLY A 307 -12.78 8.78 4.80
C GLY A 307 -12.87 9.36 3.40
N LEU A 308 -12.17 10.48 3.19
CA LEU A 308 -12.14 11.20 1.93
C LEU A 308 -10.71 11.39 1.45
N SER A 309 -10.53 11.37 0.14
CA SER A 309 -9.30 11.78 -0.54
C SER A 309 -9.55 13.11 -1.24
N LEU A 310 -8.76 14.12 -0.89
CA LEU A 310 -8.75 15.41 -1.55
C LEU A 310 -7.51 15.49 -2.43
N CYS A 311 -7.72 15.72 -3.71
CA CYS A 311 -6.67 15.99 -4.68
C CYS A 311 -6.80 17.42 -5.18
N MET A 312 -5.68 18.15 -5.23
CA MET A 312 -5.64 19.49 -5.74
C MET A 312 -4.45 19.66 -6.68
N ARG A 313 -4.74 20.16 -7.87
CA ARG A 313 -3.76 20.39 -8.94
C ARG A 313 -3.77 21.85 -9.32
N ASP A 314 -2.58 22.42 -9.47
CA ASP A 314 -2.41 23.73 -10.08
C ASP A 314 -2.59 23.62 -11.60
N ILE A 315 -3.52 24.40 -12.15
CA ILE A 315 -3.85 24.36 -13.58
C ILE A 315 -3.63 25.73 -14.26
N GLU A 316 -2.88 26.64 -13.63
CA GLU A 316 -2.61 27.98 -14.17
C GLU A 316 -1.96 27.91 -15.57
N ALA A 317 -0.95 27.06 -15.73
CA ALA A 317 -0.28 26.85 -17.01
C ALA A 317 -1.24 26.31 -18.09
N GLN A 318 -2.15 25.41 -17.69
CA GLN A 318 -3.17 24.87 -18.59
C GLN A 318 -4.15 25.97 -19.02
N LYS A 319 -4.63 26.80 -18.09
CA LYS A 319 -5.54 27.92 -18.41
C LYS A 319 -4.90 28.97 -19.31
N ASN A 320 -3.62 29.26 -19.11
CA ASN A 320 -2.86 30.15 -19.97
C ASN A 320 -2.73 29.59 -21.40
N ALA A 321 -2.42 28.29 -21.53
CA ALA A 321 -2.38 27.63 -22.82
C ALA A 321 -3.74 27.58 -23.52
N GLU A 322 -4.83 27.28 -22.78
CA GLU A 322 -6.21 27.30 -23.28
C GLU A 322 -6.58 28.69 -23.80
N THR A 323 -6.22 29.75 -23.07
CA THR A 323 -6.49 31.14 -23.44
C THR A 323 -5.71 31.55 -24.69
N GLN A 324 -4.42 31.21 -24.77
CA GLN A 324 -3.59 31.48 -25.95
C GLN A 324 -4.13 30.76 -27.19
N LEU A 325 -4.53 29.49 -27.03
CA LEU A 325 -5.11 28.71 -28.13
C LEU A 325 -6.45 29.31 -28.60
N ALA A 326 -7.30 29.73 -27.66
CA ALA A 326 -8.58 30.37 -27.99
C ALA A 326 -8.36 31.67 -28.79
N GLN A 327 -7.40 32.51 -28.38
CA GLN A 327 -7.03 33.73 -29.09
C GLN A 327 -6.51 33.44 -30.50
N GLN A 328 -5.63 32.45 -30.66
CA GLN A 328 -5.13 32.04 -31.98
C GLN A 328 -6.27 31.56 -32.89
N LYS A 329 -7.22 30.79 -32.35
CA LYS A 329 -8.38 30.30 -33.10
C LYS A 329 -9.27 31.44 -33.56
N GLU A 330 -9.54 32.41 -32.70
CA GLU A 330 -10.34 33.60 -33.03
C GLU A 330 -9.71 34.39 -34.18
N ILE A 331 -8.39 34.64 -34.12
CA ILE A 331 -7.64 35.33 -35.17
C ILE A 331 -7.70 34.56 -36.49
N LEU A 332 -7.50 33.23 -36.46
CA LEU A 332 -7.59 32.41 -37.66
C LEU A 332 -8.99 32.46 -38.29
N GLN A 333 -10.05 32.51 -37.46
CA GLN A 333 -11.42 32.67 -37.93
C GLN A 333 -11.65 34.05 -38.57
N GLU A 334 -11.16 35.14 -37.96
CA GLU A 334 -11.22 36.49 -38.55
C GLU A 334 -10.52 36.54 -39.92
N ILE A 335 -9.30 36.00 -40.03
CA ILE A 335 -8.54 35.96 -41.28
C ILE A 335 -9.29 35.15 -42.35
N ALA A 336 -9.84 33.98 -41.99
CA ALA A 336 -10.60 33.14 -42.91
C ALA A 336 -11.89 33.84 -43.42
N GLN A 337 -12.57 34.62 -42.56
CA GLN A 337 -13.73 35.41 -42.95
C GLN A 337 -13.36 36.54 -43.93
N ILE A 338 -12.27 37.28 -43.67
CA ILE A 338 -11.77 38.31 -44.58
C ILE A 338 -11.44 37.70 -45.94
N HIS A 339 -10.73 36.57 -45.96
CA HIS A 339 -10.39 35.87 -47.20
C HIS A 339 -11.65 35.45 -47.97
N SER A 340 -12.65 34.87 -47.31
CA SER A 340 -13.82 34.33 -47.98
C SER A 340 -14.76 35.41 -48.54
N HIS A 341 -15.00 36.50 -47.80
CA HIS A 341 -15.99 37.52 -48.18
C HIS A 341 -15.39 38.73 -48.89
N LEU A 342 -14.22 39.19 -48.45
CA LEU A 342 -13.67 40.46 -48.92
C LEU A 342 -12.72 40.28 -50.11
N ILE A 343 -11.91 39.21 -50.15
CA ILE A 343 -11.01 38.95 -51.28
C ILE A 343 -11.77 38.43 -52.51
N ARG A 344 -12.79 37.58 -52.31
CA ARG A 344 -13.55 36.96 -53.41
C ARG A 344 -14.30 37.99 -54.27
N ARG A 345 -14.82 39.06 -53.67
CA ARG A 345 -15.57 40.12 -54.38
C ARG A 345 -14.73 40.81 -55.47
N PRO A 346 -13.59 41.47 -55.17
CA PRO A 346 -12.78 42.14 -56.18
C PRO A 346 -12.20 41.13 -57.19
N VAL A 347 -11.85 39.91 -56.78
CA VAL A 347 -11.38 38.87 -57.70
C VAL A 347 -12.45 38.48 -58.72
N ALA A 348 -13.70 38.24 -58.29
CA ALA A 348 -14.79 37.93 -59.20
C ALA A 348 -15.08 39.10 -60.16
N THR A 349 -15.03 40.34 -59.66
CA THR A 349 -15.19 41.54 -60.51
C THR A 349 -14.06 41.65 -61.53
N MET A 350 -12.81 41.40 -61.15
CA MET A 350 -11.68 41.44 -62.07
C MET A 350 -11.78 40.35 -63.14
N LEU A 351 -12.16 39.13 -62.77
CA LEU A 351 -12.40 38.05 -63.73
C LEU A 351 -13.48 38.45 -64.76
N GLY A 352 -14.62 38.96 -64.30
CA GLY A 352 -15.67 39.43 -65.21
C GLY A 352 -15.25 40.61 -66.09
N LEU A 353 -14.41 41.52 -65.59
CA LEU A 353 -13.84 42.61 -66.40
C LEU A 353 -12.82 42.11 -67.42
N CYS A 354 -12.02 41.09 -67.08
CA CYS A 354 -11.12 40.43 -68.03
C CYS A 354 -11.88 39.69 -69.12
N ASP A 355 -12.99 39.02 -68.79
CA ASP A 355 -13.84 38.32 -69.78
C ASP A 355 -14.50 39.29 -70.78
N LEU A 356 -14.74 40.54 -70.37
CA LEU A 356 -15.29 41.60 -71.23
C LEU A 356 -14.23 42.33 -72.06
N PHE A 357 -12.94 42.08 -71.81
CA PHE A 357 -11.86 42.75 -72.51
C PHE A 357 -11.69 42.18 -73.92
N ASP A 358 -11.74 43.03 -74.94
CA ASP A 358 -11.53 42.61 -76.33
C ASP A 358 -10.03 42.45 -76.62
N LEU A 359 -9.57 41.20 -76.64
CA LEU A 359 -8.17 40.84 -76.92
C LEU A 359 -7.81 40.95 -78.41
N GLU A 360 -8.79 40.88 -79.31
CA GLU A 360 -8.58 40.95 -80.76
C GLU A 360 -8.45 42.40 -81.23
N ASN A 361 -9.11 43.33 -80.51
CA ASN A 361 -9.02 44.76 -80.77
C ASN A 361 -8.62 45.58 -79.52
N PRO A 362 -7.30 45.69 -79.22
CA PRO A 362 -6.81 46.42 -78.05
C PRO A 362 -7.13 47.92 -78.02
N HIS A 363 -7.50 48.51 -79.17
CA HIS A 363 -7.81 49.94 -79.29
C HIS A 363 -9.31 50.25 -79.17
N GLU A 364 -10.13 49.25 -78.87
CA GLU A 364 -11.56 49.44 -78.64
C GLU A 364 -11.78 50.46 -77.47
N PRO A 365 -12.66 51.48 -77.64
CA PRO A 365 -12.81 52.55 -76.65
C PRO A 365 -13.25 52.10 -75.25
N PHE A 366 -14.09 51.08 -75.15
CA PHE A 366 -14.60 50.50 -73.90
C PHE A 366 -13.52 49.74 -73.11
N ASN A 367 -12.51 49.14 -73.77
CA ASN A 367 -11.33 48.55 -73.11
C ASN A 367 -10.63 49.56 -72.17
N ARG A 368 -10.62 50.85 -72.50
CA ARG A 368 -10.06 51.89 -71.62
C ARG A 368 -10.82 52.02 -70.30
N ASP A 369 -12.14 51.85 -70.32
CA ASP A 369 -12.97 51.92 -69.11
C ASP A 369 -12.92 50.61 -68.30
N ILE A 370 -12.76 49.46 -68.97
CA ILE A 370 -12.44 48.18 -68.32
C ILE A 370 -11.14 48.29 -67.54
N LEU A 371 -10.06 48.81 -68.16
CA LEU A 371 -8.75 48.98 -67.51
C LEU A 371 -8.81 49.90 -66.29
N LYS A 372 -9.57 51.00 -66.35
CA LYS A 372 -9.77 51.88 -65.18
C LYS A 372 -10.48 51.15 -64.04
N LYS A 373 -11.52 50.36 -64.34
CA LYS A 373 -12.26 49.59 -63.33
C LYS A 373 -11.41 48.48 -62.73
N LEU A 374 -10.61 47.79 -63.55
CA LEU A 374 -9.62 46.81 -63.10
C LEU A 374 -8.61 47.45 -62.13
N GLN A 375 -8.11 48.64 -62.46
CA GLN A 375 -7.17 49.36 -61.61
C GLN A 375 -7.77 49.70 -60.22
N VAL A 376 -9.04 50.08 -60.16
CA VAL A 376 -9.74 50.32 -58.89
C VAL A 376 -9.89 49.01 -58.10
N CYS A 377 -10.33 47.92 -58.74
CA CYS A 377 -10.46 46.62 -58.06
C CYS A 377 -9.12 46.05 -57.58
N LEU A 378 -8.03 46.27 -58.34
CA LEU A 378 -6.66 45.93 -57.94
C LEU A 378 -6.24 46.68 -56.68
N GLN A 379 -6.52 47.99 -56.59
CA GLN A 379 -6.22 48.80 -55.41
C GLN A 379 -7.05 48.37 -54.19
N GLU A 380 -8.34 48.05 -54.39
CA GLU A 380 -9.19 47.52 -53.32
C GLU A 380 -8.66 46.17 -52.79
N LEU A 381 -8.28 45.26 -53.69
CA LEU A 381 -7.70 43.97 -53.30
C LEU A 381 -6.39 44.15 -52.53
N ASP A 382 -5.51 45.03 -53.01
CA ASP A 382 -4.24 45.32 -52.35
C ASP A 382 -4.44 45.84 -50.92
N GLN A 383 -5.42 46.74 -50.71
CA GLN A 383 -5.76 47.22 -49.37
C GLN A 383 -6.27 46.10 -48.46
N ILE A 384 -7.05 45.15 -48.99
CA ILE A 384 -7.55 44.00 -48.22
C ILE A 384 -6.40 43.07 -47.83
N ILE A 385 -5.47 42.79 -48.75
CA ILE A 385 -4.27 41.97 -48.48
C ILE A 385 -3.43 42.63 -47.38
N HIS A 386 -3.15 43.93 -47.48
CA HIS A 386 -2.41 44.66 -46.45
C HIS A 386 -3.10 44.63 -45.08
N ARG A 387 -4.44 44.64 -45.04
CA ARG A 387 -5.20 44.50 -43.80
C ARG A 387 -5.03 43.12 -43.17
N VAL A 388 -5.06 42.05 -43.98
CA VAL A 388 -4.84 40.67 -43.51
C VAL A 388 -3.42 40.50 -42.96
N VAL A 389 -2.41 40.97 -43.70
CA VAL A 389 -1.00 40.86 -43.30
C VAL A 389 -0.74 41.60 -41.99
N ARG A 390 -1.19 42.86 -41.86
CA ARG A 390 -1.06 43.60 -40.60
C ARG A 390 -1.74 42.89 -39.43
N ARG A 391 -2.91 42.31 -39.65
CA ARG A 391 -3.63 41.58 -38.58
C ARG A 391 -2.88 40.33 -38.14
N ALA A 392 -2.23 39.63 -39.06
CA ALA A 392 -1.36 38.49 -38.75
C ALA A 392 -0.08 38.92 -38.01
N ASP A 393 0.55 40.03 -38.43
CA ASP A 393 1.83 40.51 -37.89
C ASP A 393 1.70 41.17 -36.51
N THR A 394 0.59 41.85 -36.21
CA THR A 394 0.35 42.46 -34.89
C THR A 394 0.36 41.46 -33.72
N HIS A 395 0.28 40.15 -33.99
CA HIS A 395 0.28 39.11 -32.96
C HIS A 395 1.45 38.11 -33.04
N THR A 396 2.32 38.18 -34.06
CA THR A 396 3.59 37.41 -34.10
C THR A 396 4.71 38.05 -33.29
N ALA A 397 4.53 39.29 -32.82
CA ALA A 397 5.39 39.90 -31.81
C ALA A 397 5.17 39.23 -30.44
N LEU A 398 5.84 38.10 -30.22
CA LEU A 398 6.09 37.57 -28.88
C LEU A 398 6.60 38.70 -27.99
N PRO A 399 6.05 38.93 -26.77
CA PRO A 399 6.73 39.81 -25.83
C PRO A 399 8.15 39.26 -25.61
N PRO A 400 9.18 40.12 -25.54
CA PRO A 400 10.52 39.64 -25.22
C PRO A 400 10.43 38.89 -23.89
N THR A 401 10.80 37.62 -23.91
CA THR A 401 11.02 36.81 -22.72
C THR A 401 12.05 37.55 -21.86
N LEU A 402 11.58 38.25 -20.83
CA LEU A 402 12.43 38.75 -19.76
C LEU A 402 12.90 37.52 -18.96
N PHE A 403 14.13 37.09 -19.24
CA PHE A 403 14.92 36.22 -18.36
C PHE A 403 15.60 37.05 -17.27
#